data_AF-A0A7Z1TDY8-F1
#
_entry.id   AF-A0A7Z1TDY8-F1
#
_cell.length_a   1.000
_cell.length_b   1.000
_cell.length_c   1.000
_cell.angle_alpha   90.00
_cell.angle_beta   90.00
_cell.angle_gamma   90.00
#
_symmetry.space_group_name_H-M   'P 1'
#
loop_
_entity.id
_entity.type
_entity.pdbx_description
1 polymer ?
#
loop_
_entity_poly.entity_id
_entity_poly.type
_entity_poly.pdbx_seq_one_letter_code
_entity_poly.pdbx_strand_id
1 'polypeptide(L)' 'AGERAAQIMSLLETAKRNGLEPHAWLTDVLRRLPVWPEARLDELLPLPGFVFSD' A
#
# COMPACT_ATOMS: atom_id res chain seq x y z
N ALA A 1 7.66 17.26 -8.06
CA ALA A 1 7.65 15.89 -8.61
C ALA A 1 8.27 14.84 -7.66
N GLY A 2 9.25 15.17 -6.81
CA GLY A 2 9.93 14.20 -5.94
C GLY A 2 9.17 13.73 -4.69
N GLU A 3 8.27 14.55 -4.13
CA GLU A 3 7.62 14.26 -2.85
C GLU A 3 6.70 13.03 -2.90
N ARG A 4 5.86 12.93 -3.93
CA ARG A 4 4.98 11.76 -4.14
C ARG A 4 5.79 10.49 -4.36
N ALA A 5 6.87 10.58 -5.13
CA ALA A 5 7.77 9.44 -5.34
C ALA A 5 8.43 9.00 -4.03
N ALA A 6 8.89 9.94 -3.19
CA ALA A 6 9.48 9.64 -1.90
C ALA A 6 8.48 8.98 -0.93
N GLN A 7 7.22 9.43 -0.92
CA GLN A 7 6.14 8.83 -0.13
C GLN A 7 5.87 7.38 -0.57
N ILE A 8 5.77 7.12 -1.87
CA ILE A 8 5.60 5.77 -2.41
C ILE A 8 6.78 4.89 -2.03
N MET A 9 8.02 5.38 -2.18
CA MET A 9 9.22 4.62 -1.81
C MET A 9 9.24 4.26 -0.31
N SER A 10 8.84 5.19 0.57
CA SER A 10 8.72 4.93 2.01
C SER A 10 7.71 3.82 2.32
N LEU A 11 6.57 3.80 1.62
CA LEU A 11 5.55 2.76 1.77
C LEU A 11 6.03 1.41 1.24
N LEU A 12 6.75 1.37 0.11
CA LEU A 12 7.35 0.14 -0.42
C LEU A 12 8.37 -0.45 0.55
N GLU A 13 9.21 0.38 1.16
CA GLU A 13 10.15 -0.06 2.19
C GLU A 13 9.42 -0.56 3.45
N THR A 14 8.30 0.06 3.81
CA THR A 14 7.45 -0.40 4.91
C THR A 14 6.84 -1.77 4.61
N ALA A 15 6.36 -1.99 3.38
CA ALA A 15 5.86 -3.30 2.93
C ALA A 15 6.92 -4.40 3.06
N LYS A 16 8.15 -4.14 2.59
CA LYS A 16 9.27 -5.08 2.75
C LYS A 16 9.54 -5.42 4.21
N ARG A 17 9.57 -4.41 5.09
CA ARG A 17 9.82 -4.58 6.53
C ARG A 17 8.75 -5.41 7.22
N ASN A 18 7.52 -5.36 6.72
CA ASN A 18 6.39 -6.13 7.24
C ASN A 18 6.20 -7.49 6.53
N GLY A 19 7.16 -7.91 5.69
CA GLY A 19 7.13 -9.20 5.02
C GLY A 19 6.17 -9.29 3.84
N LEU A 20 5.66 -8.15 3.36
CA LEU A 20 4.79 -8.08 2.19
C LEU A 20 5.64 -7.96 0.92
N GLU A 21 5.16 -8.54 -0.17
CA GLU A 21 5.73 -8.28 -1.50
C GLU A 21 5.33 -6.86 -1.93
N PRO A 22 6.27 -5.90 -2.07
CA PRO A 22 5.93 -4.48 -2.24
C PRO A 22 5.19 -4.17 -3.53
N HIS A 23 5.51 -4.89 -4.61
CA HIS A 23 4.87 -4.66 -5.89
C HIS A 23 3.42 -5.17 -5.88
N ALA A 24 3.17 -6.37 -5.35
CA ALA A 24 1.84 -6.93 -5.16
C ALA A 24 0.97 -6.05 -4.26
N TRP A 25 1.51 -5.58 -3.13
CA TRP A 25 0.82 -4.62 -2.25
C TRP A 25 0.43 -3.35 -3.03
N LEU A 26 1.38 -2.71 -3.72
CA LEU A 26 1.11 -1.47 -4.45
C LEU A 26 0.08 -1.70 -5.56
N THR A 27 0.17 -2.79 -6.30
CA THR A 27 -0.78 -3.14 -7.37
C THR A 27 -2.19 -3.34 -6.82
N ASP A 28 -2.34 -4.06 -5.72
CA ASP A 28 -3.64 -4.31 -5.10
C ASP A 28 -4.26 -3.02 -4.53
N VAL A 29 -3.46 -2.19 -3.83
CA VAL A 29 -3.89 -0.88 -3.34
C VAL A 29 -4.36 0.01 -4.48
N LEU A 30 -3.57 0.15 -5.56
CA LEU A 30 -3.94 0.98 -6.70
C LEU A 30 -5.20 0.48 -7.42
N ARG A 31 -5.46 -0.84 -7.40
CA ARG A 31 -6.68 -1.44 -7.96
C ARG A 31 -7.92 -1.09 -7.14
N ARG A 32 -7.81 -1.02 -5.81
CA ARG A 32 -8.93 -0.79 -4.89
C ARG A 32 -9.21 0.69 -4.64
N LEU A 33 -8.18 1.52 -4.69
CA LEU A 33 -8.24 2.95 -4.38
C LEU A 33 -9.42 3.70 -5.05
N PRO A 34 -9.80 3.44 -6.34
CA PRO A 34 -10.89 4.16 -6.99
C PRO A 34 -12.27 3.94 -6.36
N VAL A 35 -12.47 2.82 -5.67
CA VAL A 35 -13.75 2.43 -5.07
C VAL A 35 -13.69 2.35 -3.54
N TRP A 36 -12.51 2.57 -2.95
CA TRP A 36 -12.32 2.44 -1.51
C TRP A 36 -12.81 3.68 -0.78
N PRO A 37 -13.55 3.53 0.34
CA PRO A 37 -13.98 4.68 1.14
C PRO A 37 -12.77 5.43 1.73
N GLU A 38 -12.76 6.76 1.60
CA GLU A 38 -11.69 7.61 2.14
C GLU A 38 -11.48 7.40 3.66
N ALA A 39 -12.57 7.22 4.40
CA ALA A 39 -12.57 6.96 5.84
C ALA A 39 -11.91 5.63 6.26
N ARG A 40 -11.52 4.78 5.30
CA ARG A 40 -10.91 3.44 5.51
C ARG A 40 -9.58 3.29 4.77
N LEU A 41 -8.93 4.39 4.37
CA LEU A 41 -7.65 4.35 3.65
C LEU A 41 -6.51 3.75 4.47
N ASP A 42 -6.59 3.85 5.81
CA ASP A 42 -5.65 3.24 6.73
C ASP A 42 -5.58 1.70 6.59
N GLU A 43 -6.67 1.05 6.16
CA GLU A 43 -6.71 -0.39 5.89
C GLU A 43 -5.85 -0.79 4.68
N LEU A 44 -5.50 0.15 3.80
CA LEU A 44 -4.64 -0.08 2.64
C LEU A 44 -3.14 0.05 2.98
N LEU A 45 -2.80 0.45 4.21
CA LEU A 45 -1.41 0.60 4.62
C LEU A 45 -0.69 -0.76 4.68
N PRO A 46 0.62 -0.80 4.34
CA PRO A 46 1.39 -2.03 4.30
C PRO A 46 1.81 -2.48 5.71
N LEU A 47 0.85 -2.74 6.59
CA LEU A 47 1.06 -3.14 8.00
C LEU A 47 0.97 -4.66 8.19
N PRO A 48 1.49 -5.22 9.30
CA PRO A 48 1.31 -6.63 9.62
C PRO A 48 -0.18 -6.99 9.66
N GLY A 49 -0.58 -8.06 8.97
CA GLY A 49 -1.99 -8.41 8.82
C GLY A 49 -2.69 -7.69 7.67
N PHE A 50 -1.96 -7.00 6.78
CA PHE A 50 -2.48 -6.63 5.47
C PHE A 50 -2.88 -7.90 4.70
N VAL A 51 -4.16 -8.03 4.39
CA VAL A 51 -4.72 -9.26 3.79
C VAL A 51 -5.20 -8.99 2.38
N PHE A 52 -4.32 -8.73 1.39
CA PHE A 52 -4.80 -8.65 0.00
C PHE A 52 -3.88 -9.22 -1.10
N SER A 53 -4.36 -10.32 -1.68
CA SER A 53 -4.79 -10.49 -3.08
C SER A 53 -5.85 -11.61 -3.08
N ASP A 54 -6.65 -11.74 -4.15
CA ASP A 54 -7.91 -12.53 -4.25
C ASP A 54 -8.02 -13.81 -3.39
#